data_AF-A0A0S7ZNY3-F1
#
_entry.id   AF-A0A0S7ZNY3-F1
#
_cell.length_a   1.000
_cell.length_b   1.000
_cell.length_c   1.000
_cell.angle_alpha   90.00
_cell.angle_beta   90.00
_cell.angle_gamma   90.00
#
_symmetry.space_group_name_H-M   'P 1'
#
loop_
_entity.id
_entity.type
_entity.pdbx_description
1 polymer ?
#
loop_
_entity_poly.entity_id
_entity_poly.type
_entity_poly.pdbx_seq_one_letter_code
_entity_poly.pdbx_strand_id
1 'polypeptide(L)'
;MGNESLSFVFLNALIVNNFVLSLFLGLCPFLGVSGKLNTALPMGIATMLVMLVSSLCAYFINMLLVSFDIEFLRLISYIAVIASAVQLVEM
;
A
#
# COMPACT_ATOMS: atom_id res chain seq x y z
N MET A 1 24.97 14.17 13.87
CA MET A 1 23.73 14.17 13.07
C MET A 1 22.57 14.49 14.01
N GLY A 2 22.14 15.73 14.22
CA GLY A 2 22.51 16.98 13.60
C GLY A 2 21.33 17.95 13.63
N ASN A 3 20.69 18.16 14.79
CA ASN A 3 19.71 19.22 15.05
C ASN A 3 18.63 19.48 13.97
N GLU A 4 18.24 18.45 13.23
CA GLU A 4 17.15 18.54 12.27
C GLU A 4 15.86 18.74 13.06
N SER A 5 15.29 19.95 12.92
CA SER A 5 14.00 20.27 13.52
C SER A 5 13.01 19.15 13.18
N LEU A 6 12.14 18.78 14.13
CA LEU A 6 11.03 17.85 13.87
C LEU A 6 10.25 18.22 12.59
N SER A 7 10.15 19.52 12.30
CA SER A 7 9.58 20.03 11.06
C SER A 7 10.33 19.63 9.79
N PHE A 8 11.66 19.56 9.81
CA PHE A 8 12.46 19.13 8.66
C PHE A 8 12.32 17.63 8.38
N VAL A 9 12.36 16.79 9.41
CA VAL A 9 12.08 15.34 9.28
C VAL A 9 10.67 15.10 8.76
N PHE A 10 9.70 15.86 9.29
CA PHE A 10 8.32 15.81 8.83
C PHE A 10 8.18 16.22 7.35
N LEU A 11 8.80 17.33 6.94
CA LEU A 11 8.78 17.78 5.53
C LEU A 11 9.46 16.77 4.60
N ASN A 12 10.58 16.20 5.04
CA ASN A 12 11.32 15.21 4.27
C ASN A 12 10.50 13.93 4.06
N ALA A 13 9.84 13.42 5.11
CA ALA A 13 8.96 12.26 5.01
C ALA A 13 7.69 12.53 4.20
N LEU A 14 7.09 13.72 4.33
CA LEU A 14 5.81 14.07 3.69
C LEU A 14 5.93 14.34 2.19
N ILE A 15 7.05 14.94 1.74
CA ILE A 15 7.21 15.40 0.34
C ILE A 15 8.31 14.64 -0.38
N VAL A 16 9.50 14.54 0.21
CA VAL A 16 10.71 14.03 -0.48
C VAL A 16 10.72 12.52 -0.56
N ASN A 17 10.33 11.84 0.52
CA ASN A 17 10.30 10.38 0.62
C ASN A 17 8.87 9.79 0.56
N ASN A 18 7.89 10.58 0.14
CA ASN A 18 6.53 10.10 0.09
C ASN A 18 6.36 9.09 -1.05
N PHE A 19 5.94 7.88 -0.69
CA PHE A 19 5.81 6.75 -1.61
C PHE A 19 4.91 7.04 -2.81
N VAL A 20 3.89 7.90 -2.64
CA VAL A 20 2.96 8.29 -3.72
C VAL A 20 3.62 9.25 -4.72
N LEU A 21 4.38 10.24 -4.24
CA LEU A 21 5.01 11.26 -5.10
C LEU A 21 6.34 10.79 -5.69
N SER A 22 7.14 10.04 -4.93
CA SER A 22 8.50 9.68 -5.32
C SER A 22 8.58 8.37 -6.11
N LEU A 23 7.68 7.41 -5.88
CA LEU A 23 7.73 6.11 -6.56
C LEU A 23 6.59 5.90 -7.57
N PHE A 24 5.62 6.82 -7.67
CA PHE A 24 4.48 6.71 -8.59
C PHE A 24 3.68 5.39 -8.44
N LEU A 25 3.69 4.76 -7.25
CA LEU A 25 2.86 3.58 -6.98
C LEU A 25 1.39 4.00 -6.82
N GLY A 26 0.47 3.28 -7.46
CA GLY A 26 -0.97 3.53 -7.35
C GLY A 26 -1.53 4.58 -8.31
N LEU A 27 -0.83 4.89 -9.42
CA LEU A 27 -1.34 5.80 -10.45
C LEU A 27 -2.60 5.30 -11.17
N CYS A 28 -2.82 3.99 -11.24
CA CYS A 28 -3.94 3.38 -11.95
C CYS A 28 -5.32 3.88 -11.43
N PRO A 29 -5.62 3.82 -10.11
CA PRO A 29 -6.85 4.41 -9.57
C PRO A 29 -6.83 5.95 -9.58
N PHE A 30 -5.66 6.58 -9.46
CA PHE A 30 -5.53 8.04 -9.49
C PHE A 30 -5.97 8.62 -10.85
N LEU A 31 -5.47 8.08 -11.96
CA LEU A 31 -5.83 8.51 -13.30
C LEU A 31 -7.31 8.28 -13.63
N GLY A 32 -7.90 7.18 -13.15
CA GLY A 32 -9.30 6.84 -13.41
C GLY A 32 -10.32 7.71 -12.65
N VAL A 33 -9.94 8.27 -11.50
CA VAL A 33 -10.90 8.90 -10.57
C VAL A 33 -10.62 10.38 -10.27
N SER A 34 -9.49 10.93 -10.73
CA SER A 34 -9.10 12.35 -10.51
C SER A 34 -10.14 13.39 -10.97
N GLY A 35 -10.97 13.07 -11.96
CA GLY A 35 -11.94 14.02 -12.51
C GLY A 35 -13.21 14.23 -11.67
N LYS A 36 -13.48 13.38 -10.68
CA LYS A 36 -14.75 13.40 -9.91
C LYS A 36 -14.50 13.10 -8.43
N LEU A 37 -14.60 14.13 -7.59
CA LEU A 37 -14.44 14.01 -6.13
C LEU A 37 -15.43 13.02 -5.50
N ASN A 38 -16.67 12.98 -6.00
CA ASN A 38 -17.70 12.05 -5.51
C ASN A 38 -17.32 10.58 -5.66
N THR A 39 -16.53 10.22 -6.68
CA THR A 39 -16.01 8.86 -6.88
C THR A 39 -14.64 8.64 -6.25
N ALA A 40 -13.85 9.71 -6.06
CA ALA A 40 -12.50 9.62 -5.50
C ALA A 40 -12.48 9.25 -4.01
N LEU A 41 -13.40 9.83 -3.22
CA LEU A 41 -13.53 9.53 -1.80
C LEU A 41 -13.80 8.04 -1.52
N PRO A 42 -14.85 7.40 -2.08
CA PRO A 42 -15.11 5.99 -1.82
C PRO A 42 -14.00 5.08 -2.32
N MET A 43 -13.37 5.39 -3.47
CA MET A 43 -12.23 4.62 -3.98
C MET A 43 -10.99 4.73 -3.07
N GLY A 44 -10.72 5.90 -2.51
CA GLY A 44 -9.64 6.09 -1.53
C GLY A 44 -9.87 5.32 -0.23
N ILE A 45 -11.10 5.33 0.28
CA ILE A 45 -11.45 4.60 1.52
C ILE A 45 -11.36 3.08 1.28
N ALA A 46 -11.89 2.60 0.15
CA ALA A 46 -11.82 1.18 -0.22
C ALA A 46 -10.38 0.69 -0.31
N THR A 47 -9.51 1.42 -1.01
CA THR A 47 -8.10 1.04 -1.15
C THR A 47 -7.30 1.15 0.14
N MET A 48 -7.62 2.12 1.02
CA MET A 48 -7.01 2.21 2.35
C MET A 48 -7.32 0.96 3.20
N LEU A 49 -8.56 0.48 3.17
CA LEU A 49 -8.99 -0.73 3.85
C LEU A 49 -8.24 -1.95 3.30
N VAL A 50 -8.25 -2.13 1.97
CA VAL A 50 -7.56 -3.25 1.31
C VAL A 50 -6.07 -3.27 1.66
N MET A 51 -5.38 -2.12 1.63
CA MET A 51 -3.96 -2.03 1.98
C MET A 51 -3.71 -2.42 3.44
N LEU A 52 -4.58 -2.00 4.36
CA LEU A 52 -4.43 -2.33 5.78
C LEU A 52 -4.55 -3.84 6.01
N VAL A 53 -5.60 -4.47 5.46
CA VAL A 53 -5.84 -5.91 5.61
C VAL A 53 -4.77 -6.74 4.92
N SER A 54 -4.41 -6.37 3.68
CA SER A 54 -3.38 -7.09 2.91
C SER A 54 -2.00 -7.00 3.56
N SER A 55 -1.64 -5.86 4.17
CA SER A 55 -0.36 -5.71 4.88
C SER A 55 -0.26 -6.65 6.09
N LEU A 56 -1.34 -6.75 6.89
CA LEU A 56 -1.42 -7.70 8.01
C LEU A 56 -1.28 -9.15 7.53
N CYS A 57 -2.03 -9.53 6.49
CA CYS A 57 -1.95 -10.88 5.93
C CYS A 57 -0.57 -11.19 5.33
N ALA A 58 0.04 -10.23 4.64
CA ALA A 58 1.37 -10.39 4.04
C ALA A 58 2.46 -10.60 5.10
N TYR A 59 2.33 -9.95 6.26
CA TYR A 59 3.24 -10.17 7.40
C TYR A 59 3.17 -11.62 7.91
N PHE A 60 1.96 -12.14 8.12
CA PHE A 60 1.77 -13.54 8.54
C PHE A 60 2.30 -14.54 7.50
N ILE A 61 2.03 -14.29 6.22
CA ILE A 61 2.52 -15.15 5.13
C ILE A 61 4.05 -15.11 5.06
N ASN A 62 4.67 -13.94 5.25
CA ASN A 62 6.12 -13.83 5.26
C ASN A 62 6.75 -14.69 6.37
N MET A 63 6.20 -14.60 7.58
CA MET A 63 6.68 -15.36 8.73
C MET A 63 6.55 -16.87 8.52
N LEU A 64 5.45 -17.30 7.86
CA LEU A 64 5.22 -18.70 7.52
C LEU A 64 6.18 -19.18 6.42
N LEU A 65 6.41 -18.39 5.37
CA LEU A 65 7.32 -18.75 4.27
C LEU A 65 8.78 -18.85 4.71
N VAL A 66 9.22 -17.97 5.62
CA VAL A 66 10.58 -18.02 6.17
C VAL A 66 10.78 -19.27 7.02
N SER A 67 9.76 -19.68 7.80
CA SER A 67 9.84 -20.92 8.59
C SER A 67 9.91 -22.18 7.73
N PHE A 68 9.38 -22.13 6.51
CA PHE A 68 9.36 -23.26 5.57
C PHE A 68 10.50 -23.23 4.52
N ASP A 69 11.36 -22.20 4.53
CA ASP A 69 12.46 -21.99 3.57
C ASP A 69 11.99 -21.82 2.09
N ILE A 70 10.70 -21.50 1.87
CA ILE A 70 10.09 -21.37 0.52
C ILE A 70 9.94 -19.91 0.11
N GLU A 71 11.04 -19.16 0.09
CA GLU A 71 11.01 -17.71 -0.17
C GLU A 71 10.60 -17.35 -1.60
N PHE A 72 10.80 -18.27 -2.57
CA PHE A 72 10.47 -18.03 -3.98
C PHE A 72 8.97 -17.78 -4.23
N LEU A 73 8.08 -18.31 -3.38
CA LEU A 73 6.62 -18.18 -3.55
C LEU A 73 6.05 -16.87 -2.96
N ARG A 74 6.89 -16.01 -2.38
CA ARG A 74 6.47 -14.79 -1.68
C ARG A 74 5.70 -13.81 -2.57
N LEU A 75 6.19 -13.59 -3.79
CA LEU A 75 5.55 -12.67 -4.75
C LEU A 75 4.14 -13.14 -5.14
N ILE A 76 4.01 -14.43 -5.48
CA ILE A 76 2.73 -15.01 -5.93
C ILE A 76 1.71 -15.02 -4.80
N SER A 77 2.14 -15.39 -3.58
CA SER A 77 1.27 -15.40 -2.40
C SER A 77 0.76 -14.00 -2.03
N TYR A 78 1.60 -12.97 -2.13
CA TYR A 78 1.17 -11.59 -1.92
C TYR A 78 0.16 -11.12 -2.96
N ILE A 79 0.39 -11.41 -4.25
CA ILE A 79 -0.56 -11.05 -5.31
C ILE A 79 -1.91 -11.73 -5.08
N ALA A 80 -1.92 -13.02 -4.72
CA ALA A 80 -3.15 -13.78 -4.46
C ALA A 80 -3.98 -13.19 -3.29
N VAL A 81 -3.32 -12.78 -2.20
CA VAL A 81 -3.99 -12.15 -1.05
C VAL A 81 -4.51 -10.76 -1.37
N ILE A 82 -3.73 -9.95 -2.09
CA ILE A 82 -4.18 -8.61 -2.48
C ILE A 82 -5.39 -8.72 -3.42
N ALA A 83 -5.33 -9.64 -4.41
CA ALA A 83 -6.43 -9.86 -5.34
C ALA A 83 -7.72 -10.31 -4.63
N SER A 84 -7.64 -11.27 -3.70
CA SER A 84 -8.81 -11.74 -2.96
C SER A 84 -9.39 -10.65 -2.04
N ALA A 85 -8.55 -9.82 -1.43
CA ALA A 85 -8.99 -8.70 -0.60
C ALA A 85 -9.70 -7.60 -1.42
N VAL A 86 -9.21 -7.28 -2.62
CA VAL A 86 -9.91 -6.35 -3.54
C VAL A 86 -11.26 -6.93 -3.96
N GLN A 87 -11.30 -8.21 -4.32
CA GLN A 87 -12.53 -8.89 -4.74
C GLN A 87 -13.62 -8.85 -3.67
N LEU A 88 -13.23 -9.00 -2.39
CA LEU A 88 -14.14 -8.93 -1.24
C LEU A 88 -14.72 -7.52 -1.01
N VAL A 89 -13.98 -6.48 -1.37
CA VAL A 89 -14.42 -5.07 -1.21
C VAL A 89 -15.26 -4.60 -2.39
N GLU A 90 -15.05 -5.17 -3.58
CA GLU A 90 -15.81 -4.85 -4.78
C GLU A 90 -17.19 -5.52 -4.83
N MET A 91 -17.32 -6.74 -4.30
CA MET A 91 -18.58 -7.51 -4.24
C MET A 91 -19.39 -7.21 -2.98
#